data_AF-A0A3D4V2H2-F1
#
_entry.id   AF-A0A3D4V2H2-F1
#
_cell.length_a   1.000
_cell.length_b   1.000
_cell.length_c   1.000
_cell.angle_alpha   90.00
_cell.angle_beta   90.00
_cell.angle_gamma   90.00
#
_symmetry.space_group_name_H-M   'P 1'
#
loop_
_entity.id
_entity.type
_entity.pdbx_description
1 polymer ?
#
loop_
_entity_poly.entity_id
_entity_poly.type
_entity_poly.pdbx_seq_one_letter_code
_entity_poly.pdbx_strand_id
1 'polypeptide(L)'
;MAVKLSKETLNIFKNYSTINSNILVKPGNTISTVTPAKNLMAEAKVAETFDVEFGVWDLSKFLGTISLFQDPDFEFNDEFVLIRSGTGSCVKYYYAEPSLLTVPTKTVQMPETVVSFNLTESSFSEI
;
A
#
# COMPACT_ATOMS: atom_id res chain seq x y z
N MET A 1 2.23 9.20 16.69
CA MET A 1 3.70 9.13 16.47
C MET A 1 3.95 9.39 14.99
N ALA A 2 5.04 10.09 14.65
CA ALA A 2 5.41 10.32 13.25
C ALA A 2 6.18 9.10 12.72
N VAL A 3 5.77 8.60 11.56
CA VAL A 3 6.35 7.42 10.88
C VAL A 3 6.98 7.89 9.57
N LYS A 4 8.14 7.32 9.22
CA LYS A 4 8.71 7.47 7.89
C LYS A 4 8.46 6.21 7.08
N LEU A 5 7.97 6.38 5.86
CA LEU A 5 7.78 5.27 4.95
C LEU A 5 9.07 4.99 4.19
N SER A 6 9.56 3.76 4.24
CA SER A 6 10.69 3.33 3.45
C SER A 6 10.41 3.41 1.94
N LYS A 7 11.48 3.54 1.15
CA LYS A 7 11.40 3.51 -0.32
C LYS A 7 10.79 2.21 -0.82
N GLU A 8 11.04 1.10 -0.13
CA GLU A 8 10.47 -0.21 -0.44
C GLU A 8 8.96 -0.21 -0.29
N THR A 9 8.44 0.27 0.84
CA THR A 9 7.00 0.42 1.09
C THR A 9 6.32 1.32 0.05
N LEU A 10 6.95 2.45 -0.29
CA LEU A 10 6.44 3.32 -1.36
C LEU A 10 6.44 2.65 -2.74
N ASN A 11 7.44 1.82 -3.04
CA ASN A 11 7.48 1.04 -4.28
C ASN A 11 6.40 -0.05 -4.32
N ILE A 12 6.13 -0.70 -3.18
CA ILE A 12 5.03 -1.67 -3.08
C ILE A 12 3.69 -0.96 -3.29
N PHE A 13 3.45 0.20 -2.66
CA PHE A 13 2.24 0.98 -2.93
C PHE A 13 2.13 1.41 -4.40
N LYS A 14 3.24 1.80 -5.03
CA LYS A 14 3.27 2.12 -6.46
C LYS A 14 2.95 0.90 -7.34
N ASN A 15 3.41 -0.29 -6.99
CA ASN A 15 3.02 -1.51 -7.67
C ASN A 15 1.54 -1.82 -7.43
N TYR A 16 1.05 -1.68 -6.20
CA TYR A 16 -0.34 -1.96 -5.85
C TYR A 16 -1.31 -1.00 -6.54
N SER A 17 -0.90 0.24 -6.81
CA SER A 17 -1.73 1.20 -7.54
C SER A 17 -1.99 0.81 -9.00
N THR A 18 -1.21 -0.14 -9.56
CA THR A 18 -1.47 -0.71 -10.90
C THR A 18 -2.41 -1.93 -10.83
N ILE A 19 -2.55 -2.55 -9.66
CA ILE A 19 -3.44 -3.69 -9.41
C ILE A 19 -4.85 -3.21 -9.06
N ASN A 20 -4.93 -2.24 -8.16
CA ASN A 20 -6.18 -1.64 -7.71
C ASN A 20 -5.95 -0.16 -7.42
N SER A 21 -6.86 0.69 -7.87
CA SER A 21 -6.80 2.12 -7.61
C SER A 21 -6.92 2.44 -6.12
N ASN A 22 -7.58 1.58 -5.33
CA ASN A 22 -7.72 1.75 -3.90
C ASN A 22 -6.93 0.72 -3.08
N ILE A 23 -6.73 1.03 -1.79
CA ILE A 23 -6.16 0.12 -0.80
C ILE A 23 -6.78 0.37 0.58
N LEU A 24 -6.96 -0.69 1.35
CA LEU A 24 -7.26 -0.63 2.78
C LEU A 24 -6.09 -1.25 3.54
N VAL A 25 -5.41 -0.43 4.33
CA VAL A 25 -4.31 -0.88 5.20
C VAL A 25 -4.88 -1.14 6.57
N LYS A 26 -4.68 -2.36 7.07
CA LYS A 26 -5.09 -2.77 8.42
C LYS A 26 -3.94 -2.57 9.41
N PRO A 27 -4.22 -2.48 10.71
CA PRO A 27 -3.18 -2.42 11.73
C PRO A 27 -2.22 -3.61 11.63
N GLY A 28 -0.91 -3.34 11.81
CA GLY A 28 0.16 -4.30 11.62
C GLY A 28 1.12 -3.90 10.49
N ASN A 29 1.86 -4.88 9.95
CA ASN A 29 2.88 -4.68 8.93
C ASN A 29 2.67 -5.49 7.66
N THR A 30 1.45 -5.99 7.44
CA THR A 30 1.08 -6.71 6.23
C THR A 30 0.08 -5.88 5.43
N ILE A 31 0.41 -5.62 4.17
CA ILE A 31 -0.48 -4.94 3.23
C ILE A 31 -0.88 -5.92 2.13
N SER A 32 -2.10 -5.75 1.62
CA SER A 32 -2.64 -6.60 0.57
C SER A 32 -3.54 -5.82 -0.37
N THR A 33 -3.65 -6.30 -1.61
CA THR A 33 -4.52 -5.71 -2.63
C THR A 33 -5.12 -6.80 -3.50
N VAL A 34 -6.27 -6.51 -4.11
CA VAL A 34 -6.95 -7.38 -5.07
C VAL A 34 -7.51 -6.55 -6.20
N THR A 35 -7.47 -7.06 -7.43
CA THR A 35 -8.15 -6.40 -8.55
C THR A 35 -9.66 -6.32 -8.32
N PRO A 36 -10.37 -5.33 -8.88
CA PRO A 36 -11.83 -5.28 -8.85
C PRO A 36 -12.49 -6.55 -9.40
N ALA A 37 -11.88 -7.18 -10.40
CA ALA A 37 -12.32 -8.44 -11.01
C ALA A 37 -11.97 -9.69 -10.18
N LYS A 38 -11.23 -9.55 -9.06
CA LYS A 38 -10.82 -10.64 -8.16
C LYS A 38 -10.02 -11.78 -8.82
N ASN A 39 -9.24 -11.45 -9.84
CA ASN A 39 -8.41 -12.40 -10.59
C ASN A 39 -6.91 -12.27 -10.27
N LEU A 40 -6.48 -11.19 -9.62
CA LEU A 40 -5.10 -11.00 -9.16
C LEU A 40 -5.14 -10.44 -7.74
N MET A 41 -4.31 -11.01 -6.88
CA MET A 41 -4.10 -10.58 -5.50
C MET A 41 -2.60 -10.52 -5.22
N ALA A 42 -2.20 -9.56 -4.39
CA ALA A 42 -0.84 -9.47 -3.88
C ALA A 42 -0.88 -9.22 -2.36
N GLU A 43 0.11 -9.77 -1.66
CA GLU A 43 0.34 -9.56 -0.24
C GLU A 43 1.83 -9.35 -0.01
N ALA A 44 2.18 -8.41 0.87
CA ALA A 44 3.56 -8.10 1.22
C ALA A 44 3.67 -7.70 2.68
N LYS A 45 4.78 -8.08 3.31
CA LYS A 45 5.16 -7.60 4.63
C LYS A 45 6.10 -6.41 4.46
N VAL A 46 5.77 -5.28 5.08
CA VAL A 46 6.55 -4.04 5.04
C VAL A 46 7.34 -3.84 6.33
N ALA A 47 8.32 -2.92 6.28
CA ALA A 47 9.16 -2.62 7.44
C ALA A 47 8.40 -1.85 8.53
N GLU A 48 7.45 -1.01 8.13
CA GLU A 48 6.66 -0.18 9.04
C GLU A 48 5.51 -0.97 9.67
N THR A 49 5.15 -0.60 10.89
CA THR A 49 3.94 -1.08 11.56
C THR A 49 2.95 0.07 11.65
N PHE A 50 1.74 -0.14 11.12
CA PHE A 50 0.65 0.83 11.18
C PHE A 50 -0.22 0.51 12.39
N ASP A 51 -0.47 1.52 13.24
CA ASP A 51 -1.27 1.34 14.46
C ASP A 51 -2.78 1.47 14.20
N VAL A 52 -3.16 2.11 13.09
CA VAL A 52 -4.55 2.41 12.72
C VAL A 52 -4.90 1.80 11.37
N GLU A 53 -6.19 1.50 11.19
CA GLU A 53 -6.74 1.13 9.88
C GLU A 53 -6.94 2.39 9.05
N PHE A 54 -6.56 2.39 7.78
CA PHE A 54 -6.83 3.50 6.88
C PHE A 54 -7.10 3.07 5.44
N GLY A 55 -8.06 3.75 4.83
CA GLY A 55 -8.48 3.52 3.45
C GLY A 55 -8.01 4.65 2.52
N VAL A 56 -7.50 4.30 1.34
CA VAL A 56 -7.13 5.25 0.29
C VAL A 56 -7.92 4.93 -0.98
N TRP A 57 -8.74 5.88 -1.43
CA TRP A 57 -9.59 5.71 -2.63
C TRP A 57 -8.80 5.71 -3.94
N ASP A 58 -7.83 6.64 -4.03
CA ASP A 58 -6.96 6.80 -5.19
C ASP A 58 -5.50 6.80 -4.72
N LEU A 59 -4.90 5.62 -4.78
CA LEU A 59 -3.53 5.36 -4.35
C LEU A 59 -2.52 6.09 -5.23
N SER A 60 -2.79 6.25 -6.52
CA SER A 60 -1.94 7.02 -7.43
C SER A 60 -1.92 8.50 -7.03
N LYS A 61 -3.09 9.08 -6.72
CA LYS A 61 -3.17 10.46 -6.21
C LYS A 61 -2.52 10.62 -4.84
N PHE A 62 -2.66 9.63 -3.96
CA PHE A 62 -1.99 9.63 -2.66
C PHE A 62 -0.46 9.65 -2.83
N LEU A 63 0.10 8.77 -3.66
CA LEU A 63 1.52 8.73 -3.97
C LEU A 63 2.00 10.02 -4.66
N GLY A 64 1.19 10.58 -5.55
CA GLY A 64 1.45 11.89 -6.17
C GLY A 64 1.43 13.05 -5.17
N THR A 65 0.65 12.96 -4.10
CA THR A 65 0.65 13.95 -3.02
C THR A 65 1.93 13.82 -2.19
N ILE A 66 2.33 12.59 -1.86
CA ILE A 66 3.57 12.30 -1.12
C ILE A 66 4.80 12.82 -1.87
N SER A 67 4.85 12.66 -3.19
CA SER A 67 6.03 13.04 -4.00
C SER A 67 6.29 14.55 -4.06
N LEU A 68 5.31 15.38 -3.65
CA LEU A 68 5.49 16.83 -3.51
C LEU A 68 6.38 17.20 -2.30
N PHE A 69 6.58 16.27 -1.37
CA PHE A 69 7.34 16.49 -0.15
C PHE A 69 8.71 15.81 -0.24
N GLN A 70 9.73 16.49 0.28
CA GLN A 70 11.06 15.91 0.43
C GLN A 70 11.15 15.26 1.82
N ASP A 71 11.38 13.94 1.84
CA ASP A 71 11.54 13.13 3.07
C ASP A 71 10.42 13.39 4.12
N PRO A 72 9.14 13.18 3.76
CA PRO A 72 8.02 13.52 4.63
C PRO A 72 7.89 12.60 5.85
N ASP A 73 7.41 13.18 6.95
CA ASP A 73 6.90 12.49 8.12
C ASP A 73 5.38 12.29 8.01
N PHE A 74 4.92 11.10 8.41
CA PHE A 74 3.51 10.70 8.35
C PHE A 74 2.95 10.52 9.76
N GLU A 75 1.88 11.23 10.09
CA GLU A 75 1.11 11.00 11.30
C GLU A 75 -0.25 10.41 10.93
N PHE A 76 -0.39 9.10 11.07
CA PHE A 76 -1.66 8.40 10.85
C PHE A 76 -2.57 8.62 12.07
N ASN A 77 -3.73 9.21 11.84
CA ASN A 77 -4.79 9.40 12.84
C ASN A 77 -6.00 8.55 12.43
N ASP A 78 -7.13 8.63 13.12
CA ASP A 78 -8.29 7.77 12.79
C ASP A 78 -8.97 8.14 11.46
N GLU A 79 -9.05 9.43 11.12
CA GLU A 79 -9.80 9.91 9.94
C GLU A 79 -8.90 10.43 8.81
N PHE A 80 -7.63 10.71 9.10
CA PHE A 80 -6.71 11.31 8.15
C PHE A 80 -5.26 11.00 8.47
N VAL A 81 -4.41 11.05 7.45
CA VAL A 81 -2.97 11.11 7.61
C VAL A 81 -2.49 12.55 7.41
N LEU A 82 -1.63 13.00 8.31
CA LEU A 82 -0.96 14.26 8.17
C LEU A 82 0.43 14.02 7.58
N ILE A 83 0.70 14.64 6.44
CA ILE A 83 1.97 14.54 5.71
C ILE A 83 2.71 15.86 5.91
N ARG A 84 3.87 15.81 6.56
CA ARG A 84 4.67 17.00 6.89
C ARG A 84 6.05 16.90 6.26
N SER A 85 6.55 18.01 5.72
CA SER A 85 7.98 18.16 5.38
C SER A 85 8.70 18.87 6.51
N GLY A 86 9.98 18.57 6.70
CA GLY A 86 10.86 19.31 7.63
C GLY A 86 10.96 20.81 7.34
N THR A 87 10.56 21.25 6.14
CA THR A 87 10.50 22.67 5.74
C THR A 87 9.25 23.43 6.22
N GLY A 88 8.31 22.76 6.90
CA GLY A 88 7.09 23.36 7.45
C GLY A 88 5.84 23.21 6.58
N SER A 89 5.97 22.73 5.34
CA SER A 89 4.82 22.36 4.49
C SER A 89 4.06 21.17 5.08
N CYS A 90 2.73 21.24 5.07
CA CYS A 90 1.86 20.25 5.69
C CYS A 90 0.59 20.05 4.85
N VAL A 91 0.20 18.80 4.60
CA VAL A 91 -1.07 18.44 3.96
C VAL A 91 -1.79 17.40 4.82
N LYS A 92 -3.09 17.63 5.02
CA LYS A 92 -4.00 16.65 5.61
C LYS A 92 -4.68 15.87 4.49
N TYR A 93 -4.50 14.55 4.46
CA TYR A 93 -5.15 13.65 3.51
C TYR A 93 -6.18 12.79 4.24
N TYR A 94 -7.46 12.95 3.88
CA TYR A 94 -8.57 12.21 4.48
C TYR A 94 -8.71 10.81 3.89
N TYR A 95 -9.09 9.86 4.73
CA TYR A 95 -9.30 8.48 4.32
C TYR A 95 -10.63 8.27 3.62
N ALA A 96 -10.69 7.18 2.87
CA ALA A 96 -11.92 6.67 2.29
C ALA A 96 -12.60 5.69 3.24
N GLU A 97 -13.93 5.72 3.24
CA GLU A 97 -14.75 4.76 3.99
C GLU A 97 -14.46 3.32 3.54
N PRO A 98 -14.14 2.39 4.46
CA PRO A 98 -13.78 1.01 4.11
C PRO A 98 -14.84 0.28 3.28
N SER A 99 -16.11 0.60 3.47
CA SER A 99 -17.25 0.01 2.74
C SER A 99 -17.28 0.35 1.25
N LEU A 100 -16.59 1.42 0.84
CA LEU A 100 -16.49 1.84 -0.55
C LEU A 100 -15.31 1.17 -1.27
N LEU A 101 -14.40 0.52 -0.53
CA LEU A 101 -13.15 0.00 -1.08
C LEU A 101 -13.30 -1.45 -1.53
N THR A 102 -12.64 -1.78 -2.64
CA THR A 102 -12.53 -3.17 -3.11
C THR A 102 -11.33 -3.81 -2.43
N VAL A 103 -11.59 -4.61 -1.39
CA VAL A 103 -10.53 -5.16 -0.54
C VAL A 103 -10.52 -6.70 -0.55
N PRO A 104 -9.37 -7.34 -0.29
CA PRO A 104 -9.32 -8.78 -0.03
C PRO A 104 -10.19 -9.12 1.19
N THR A 105 -11.10 -10.08 1.04
CA THR A 105 -12.02 -10.51 2.11
C THR A 105 -11.53 -11.71 2.90
N LYS A 106 -10.58 -12.47 2.33
CA LYS A 106 -9.99 -13.66 2.93
C LYS A 106 -8.50 -13.69 2.61
N THR A 107 -7.70 -14.09 3.59
CA THR A 107 -6.31 -14.46 3.34
C THR A 107 -6.29 -15.74 2.50
N VAL A 108 -5.55 -15.72 1.39
CA VAL A 108 -5.43 -16.88 0.51
C VAL A 108 -4.48 -17.88 1.16
N GLN A 109 -5.01 -19.07 1.49
CA GLN A 109 -4.18 -20.21 1.86
C GLN A 109 -3.85 -20.99 0.59
N MET A 110 -2.60 -20.91 0.15
CA MET A 110 -2.14 -21.66 -1.02
C MET A 110 -2.14 -23.16 -0.70
N PRO A 111 -2.65 -24.02 -1.60
CA PRO A 111 -2.59 -25.47 -1.44
C PRO A 111 -1.16 -25.99 -1.60
N GLU A 112 -0.96 -27.29 -1.36
CA GLU A 112 0.34 -27.92 -1.57
C GLU A 112 0.82 -27.79 -3.03
N THR A 113 2.07 -27.41 -3.18
CA THR A 113 2.72 -27.22 -4.48
C THR A 113 2.91 -28.56 -5.19
N VAL A 114 2.33 -28.69 -6.39
CA VAL A 114 2.49 -29.89 -7.23
C VAL A 114 3.72 -29.80 -8.13
N VAL A 115 4.03 -28.60 -8.62
CA VAL A 115 5.17 -28.32 -9.52
C VAL A 115 5.85 -27.04 -9.06
N SER A 116 7.19 -27.04 -9.00
CA SER A 116 8.00 -25.88 -8.66
C SER A 116 9.05 -25.65 -9.73
N PHE A 117 9.21 -24.40 -10.13
CA PHE A 117 10.31 -23.94 -10.97
C PHE A 117 10.76 -22.56 -10.49
N ASN A 118 12.00 -22.21 -10.79
CA ASN A 118 12.56 -20.91 -10.45
C ASN A 118 12.64 -20.04 -11.71
N LEU A 119 11.95 -18.90 -11.71
CA LEU A 119 12.03 -17.89 -12.77
C LEU A 119 12.98 -16.78 -12.31
N THR A 120 14.11 -16.63 -12.99
CA THR A 120 15.07 -15.56 -12.67
C THR A 120 14.59 -14.21 -13.22
N GLU A 121 15.05 -13.13 -12.59
CA GLU A 121 14.77 -11.76 -13.05
C GLU A 121 15.22 -11.52 -14.51
N SER A 122 16.36 -12.12 -14.90
CA SER A 122 16.86 -12.04 -16.28
C SER A 122 15.87 -12.64 -17.27
N SER A 123 15.34 -13.82 -16.98
CA SER A 123 14.36 -14.49 -17.84
C SER A 123 13.01 -13.80 -17.81
N PHE A 124 12.58 -13.25 -16.66
CA PHE A 124 11.34 -12.50 -16.56
C PHE A 124 11.37 -11.21 -17.40
N SER A 125 12.52 -10.53 -17.43
CA SER A 125 12.68 -9.26 -18.16
C SER A 125 12.68 -9.41 -19.68
N GLU A 126 12.84 -10.63 -20.20
CA GLU A 126 12.81 -10.94 -21.63
C GLU A 126 11.41 -11.28 -22.15
N ILE A 127 10.41 -11.38 -21.26
CA ILE A 127 9.01 -11.71 -21.56
C ILE A 127 8.16 -10.44 -21.61
#